data_AF-A0A182AQS5-F1
#
_entry.id   AF-A0A182AQS5-F1
#
_cell.length_a   1.000
_cell.length_b   1.000
_cell.length_c   1.000
_cell.angle_alpha   90.00
_cell.angle_beta   90.00
_cell.angle_gamma   90.00
#
_symmetry.space_group_name_H-M   'P 1'
#
loop_
_entity.id
_entity.type
_entity.pdbx_description
1 polymer ?
#
loop_
_entity_poly.entity_id
_entity_poly.type
_entity_poly.pdbx_seq_one_letter_code
_entity_poly.pdbx_strand_id
1 'polypeptide(L)'
;MLALLVTRWMRGFPLSRLIQDRIDYVMKKGKAADVAVMIRTVMNEVEQIARFEAPRGLSCYCDVLRQHLCEIGREDLLDQLPLFNVFLELGVNQQTQIALIGIGLSRTSTIAVSELITADSLTESQVLLWLEANVELWSHASLPALVKREIERVLAQHKTRKGLR
;
A
#
# COMPACT_ATOMS: atom_id res chain seq x y z
N MET A 1 1.94 19.32 -7.31
CA MET A 1 2.99 18.64 -6.50
C MET A 1 2.39 17.59 -5.58
N LEU A 2 1.31 17.90 -4.86
CA LEU A 2 0.60 16.95 -3.98
C LEU A 2 -0.06 15.77 -4.72
N ALA A 3 -0.69 15.99 -5.88
CA ALA A 3 -1.28 14.90 -6.67
C ALA A 3 -0.27 13.79 -7.05
N LEU A 4 0.97 14.18 -7.37
CA LEU A 4 2.06 13.22 -7.63
C LEU A 4 2.47 12.46 -6.37
N LEU A 5 2.50 13.13 -5.21
CA LEU A 5 2.80 12.50 -3.92
C LEU A 5 1.72 11.45 -3.59
N VAL A 6 0.44 11.82 -3.69
CA VAL A 6 -0.70 10.91 -3.45
C VAL A 6 -0.63 9.70 -4.38
N THR A 7 -0.42 9.93 -5.68
CA THR A 7 -0.34 8.84 -6.67
C THR A 7 0.83 7.90 -6.41
N ARG A 8 2.02 8.45 -6.11
CA ARG A 8 3.22 7.63 -5.83
C ARG A 8 3.08 6.86 -4.51
N TRP A 9 2.49 7.49 -3.49
CA TRP A 9 2.18 6.83 -2.22
C TRP A 9 1.27 5.63 -2.42
N MET A 10 0.16 5.78 -3.16
CA MET A 10 -0.76 4.69 -3.49
C MET A 10 -0.08 3.58 -4.29
N ARG A 11 0.87 3.91 -5.17
CA ARG A 11 1.67 2.94 -5.93
C ARG A 11 2.73 2.20 -5.10
N GLY A 12 2.72 2.34 -3.78
CA GLY A 12 3.69 1.64 -2.92
C GLY A 12 5.07 2.30 -2.86
N PHE A 13 5.26 3.54 -3.31
CA PHE A 13 6.61 4.14 -3.24
C PHE A 13 7.01 4.30 -1.75
N PRO A 14 8.25 3.95 -1.38
CA PRO A 14 8.70 4.10 0.00
C PRO A 14 8.85 5.59 0.34
N LEU A 15 8.61 5.94 1.60
CA LEU A 15 8.71 7.31 2.09
C LEU A 15 10.09 7.93 1.82
N SER A 16 11.16 7.15 1.96
CA SER A 16 12.53 7.57 1.63
C SER A 16 12.67 8.02 0.18
N ARG A 17 12.03 7.32 -0.77
CA ARG A 17 12.02 7.70 -2.18
C ARG A 17 11.22 8.98 -2.42
N LEU A 18 10.06 9.15 -1.77
CA LEU A 18 9.26 10.37 -1.88
C LEU A 18 10.04 11.60 -1.37
N ILE A 19 10.77 11.43 -0.27
CA ILE A 19 11.66 12.44 0.30
C ILE A 19 12.78 12.77 -0.69
N GLN A 20 13.48 11.76 -1.22
CA GLN A 20 14.58 11.96 -2.16
C GLN A 20 14.11 12.70 -3.42
N ASP A 21 12.97 12.28 -3.99
CA ASP A 21 12.37 12.91 -5.16
C ASP A 21 12.08 14.41 -4.92
N ARG A 22 11.65 14.78 -3.70
CA ARG A 22 11.41 16.18 -3.30
C ARG A 22 12.73 16.94 -3.22
N ILE A 23 13.74 16.38 -2.57
CA ILE A 23 15.06 17.01 -2.41
C ILE A 23 15.67 17.29 -3.78
N ASP A 24 15.70 16.28 -4.66
CA ASP A 24 16.28 16.38 -5.99
C ASP A 24 15.60 17.46 -6.84
N TYR A 25 14.26 17.54 -6.76
CA TYR A 25 13.49 18.55 -7.48
C TYR A 25 13.80 19.98 -7.00
N VAL A 26 13.95 20.20 -5.70
CA VAL A 26 14.24 21.53 -5.14
C VAL A 26 15.69 21.94 -5.42
N MET A 27 16.64 21.01 -5.26
CA MET A 27 18.06 21.24 -5.53
C MET A 27 18.30 21.57 -7.01
N LYS A 28 17.62 20.87 -7.93
CA LYS A 28 17.67 21.20 -9.38
C LYS A 28 17.19 22.61 -9.71
N LYS A 29 16.35 23.22 -8.86
CA LYS A 29 15.88 24.60 -9.02
C LYS A 29 16.78 25.66 -8.38
N GLY A 30 17.97 25.27 -7.89
CA GLY A 30 18.98 26.19 -7.35
C GLY A 30 18.54 26.88 -6.04
N LYS A 31 17.54 26.33 -5.33
CA LYS A 31 17.11 26.87 -4.05
C LYS A 31 17.96 26.30 -2.93
N ALA A 32 18.58 27.16 -2.12
CA ALA A 32 19.10 26.77 -0.83
C ALA A 32 17.92 26.27 0.03
N ALA A 33 17.89 24.97 0.31
CA ALA A 33 16.79 24.35 1.03
C ALA A 33 17.34 23.48 2.15
N ASP A 34 16.81 23.69 3.35
CA ASP A 34 17.10 22.85 4.51
C ASP A 34 16.50 21.45 4.29
N VAL A 35 17.37 20.46 4.18
CA VAL A 35 17.01 19.06 3.98
C VAL A 35 16.14 18.52 5.11
N ALA A 36 16.42 18.90 6.36
CA ALA A 36 15.64 18.44 7.51
C ALA A 36 14.22 19.01 7.49
N VAL A 37 14.05 20.26 7.07
CA VAL A 37 12.72 20.84 6.84
C VAL A 37 11.98 20.08 5.73
N MET A 38 12.64 19.81 4.61
CA MET A 38 12.03 19.08 3.49
C MET A 38 11.57 17.67 3.89
N ILE A 39 12.38 16.94 4.66
CA ILE A 39 12.01 15.62 5.19
C ILE A 39 10.72 15.72 5.99
N ARG A 40 10.67 16.61 7.00
CA ARG A 40 9.48 16.79 7.85
C ARG A 40 8.26 17.22 7.05
N THR A 41 8.43 18.09 6.06
CA THR A 41 7.34 18.52 5.18
C THR A 41 6.76 17.34 4.41
N VAL A 42 7.58 16.51 3.77
CA VAL A 42 7.10 15.34 3.01
C VAL A 42 6.42 14.33 3.93
N MET A 43 6.97 14.07 5.11
CA MET A 43 6.33 13.20 6.10
C MET A 43 4.94 13.72 6.50
N ASN A 44 4.82 15.02 6.76
CA ASN A 44 3.55 15.64 7.10
C ASN A 44 2.56 15.62 5.92
N GLU A 45 3.02 15.86 4.68
CA GLU A 45 2.20 15.76 3.48
C GLU A 45 1.67 14.34 3.26
N VAL A 46 2.47 13.30 3.51
CA VAL A 46 2.00 11.92 3.43
C VAL A 46 0.91 11.66 4.47
N GLU A 47 1.12 12.07 5.72
CA GLU A 47 0.16 11.82 6.79
C GLU A 47 -1.14 12.59 6.61
N GLN A 48 -1.07 13.90 6.41
CA GLN A 48 -2.26 14.76 6.36
C GLN A 48 -2.96 14.71 4.99
N ILE A 49 -2.19 14.65 3.90
CA ILE A 49 -2.78 14.71 2.56
C ILE A 49 -3.03 13.32 2.02
N ALA A 50 -2.00 12.49 1.91
CA ALA A 50 -2.12 11.20 1.25
C ALA A 50 -2.95 10.20 2.05
N ARG A 51 -2.81 10.17 3.38
CA ARG A 51 -3.50 9.20 4.25
C ARG A 51 -4.82 9.71 4.82
N PHE A 52 -5.12 11.01 4.74
CA PHE A 52 -6.34 11.59 5.33
C PHE A 52 -7.19 12.42 4.36
N GLU A 53 -6.70 13.56 3.86
CA GLU A 53 -7.53 14.44 3.02
C GLU A 53 -7.91 13.82 1.66
N ALA A 54 -6.93 13.23 0.97
CA ALA A 54 -7.15 12.57 -0.32
C ALA A 54 -8.13 11.39 -0.23
N PRO A 55 -8.00 10.43 0.71
CA PRO A 55 -8.98 9.36 0.84
C PRO A 55 -10.36 9.89 1.17
N ARG A 56 -10.49 10.90 2.05
CA ARG A 56 -11.79 11.50 2.35
C ARG A 56 -12.46 12.10 1.10
N GLY A 57 -11.71 12.89 0.33
CA GLY A 57 -12.22 13.51 -0.90
C GLY A 57 -12.60 12.50 -1.96
N LEU A 58 -11.77 11.48 -2.17
CA LEU A 58 -12.01 10.43 -3.15
C LEU A 58 -13.15 9.48 -2.75
N SER A 59 -13.33 9.21 -1.45
CA SER A 59 -14.50 8.47 -0.97
C SER A 59 -15.79 9.23 -1.24
N CYS A 60 -15.82 10.53 -0.96
CA CYS A 60 -16.99 11.37 -1.27
C CYS A 60 -17.31 11.35 -2.78
N TYR A 61 -16.29 11.42 -3.63
CA TYR A 61 -16.47 11.23 -5.07
C TYR A 61 -17.05 9.85 -5.42
N CYS A 62 -16.56 8.78 -4.80
CA CYS A 62 -17.08 7.43 -5.02
C CYS A 62 -18.54 7.27 -4.57
N ASP A 63 -18.94 7.94 -3.49
CA ASP A 63 -20.32 7.93 -3.00
C ASP A 63 -21.26 8.59 -4.02
N VAL A 64 -20.89 9.76 -4.54
CA VAL A 64 -21.64 10.46 -5.59
C VAL A 64 -21.68 9.63 -6.87
N LEU A 65 -20.55 9.04 -7.27
CA LEU A 65 -20.47 8.21 -8.47
C LEU A 65 -21.34 6.95 -8.33
N ARG A 66 -21.34 6.31 -7.16
CA ARG A 66 -22.20 5.15 -6.87
C ARG A 66 -23.67 5.52 -7.05
N GLN A 67 -24.11 6.64 -6.45
CA GLN A 67 -25.48 7.11 -6.58
C GLN A 67 -25.84 7.36 -8.05
N HIS A 68 -24.98 8.05 -8.79
CA HIS A 68 -25.20 8.32 -10.20
C HIS A 68 -25.29 7.05 -11.05
N LEU A 69 -24.43 6.06 -10.80
CA LEU A 69 -24.44 4.77 -11.51
C LEU A 69 -25.75 4.00 -11.29
N CYS A 70 -26.28 4.01 -10.06
CA CYS A 70 -27.60 3.43 -9.79
C CYS A 70 -28.72 4.17 -10.54
N GLU A 71 -28.68 5.50 -10.61
CA GLU A 71 -29.70 6.31 -11.29
C GLU A 71 -29.77 6.05 -12.79
N ILE A 72 -28.65 5.70 -13.43
CA ILE A 72 -28.58 5.39 -14.86
C ILE A 72 -28.65 3.88 -15.18
N GLY A 73 -28.92 3.03 -14.17
CA GLY A 73 -29.01 1.58 -14.33
C GLY A 73 -27.69 0.90 -14.73
N ARG A 74 -26.56 1.41 -14.21
CA ARG A 74 -25.19 0.90 -14.44
C ARG A 74 -24.55 0.34 -13.17
N GLU A 75 -25.33 -0.40 -12.39
CA GLU A 75 -24.86 -1.06 -11.18
C GLU A 75 -23.74 -2.08 -11.45
N ASP A 76 -23.64 -2.58 -12.69
CA ASP A 76 -22.56 -3.46 -13.18
C ASP A 76 -21.16 -2.85 -13.02
N LEU A 77 -21.05 -1.52 -12.91
CA LEU A 77 -19.80 -0.82 -12.72
C LEU A 77 -19.42 -0.62 -11.25
N LEU A 78 -20.31 -0.89 -10.29
CA LEU A 78 -20.07 -0.60 -8.87
C LEU A 78 -18.94 -1.44 -8.29
N ASP A 79 -18.75 -2.67 -8.76
CA ASP A 79 -17.70 -3.58 -8.32
C ASP A 79 -16.31 -3.15 -8.81
N GLN A 80 -16.25 -2.25 -9.80
CA GLN A 80 -14.99 -1.70 -10.32
C GLN A 80 -14.53 -0.46 -9.54
N LEU A 81 -15.36 0.05 -8.61
CA LEU A 81 -14.99 1.21 -7.82
C LEU A 81 -13.85 0.86 -6.85
N PRO A 82 -12.72 1.58 -6.92
CA PRO A 82 -11.58 1.30 -6.06
C PRO A 82 -11.86 1.71 -4.60
N LEU A 83 -11.28 0.96 -3.67
CA LEU A 83 -11.31 1.25 -2.24
C LEU A 83 -10.26 2.33 -1.89
N PHE A 84 -10.42 3.54 -2.45
CA PHE A 84 -9.44 4.61 -2.32
C PHE A 84 -9.10 4.96 -0.87
N ASN A 85 -10.07 4.87 0.04
CA ASN A 85 -9.86 5.06 1.46
C ASN A 85 -8.74 4.13 1.99
N VAL A 86 -8.90 2.82 1.80
CA VAL A 86 -7.98 1.81 2.33
C VAL A 86 -6.66 1.85 1.57
N PHE A 87 -6.72 1.96 0.23
CA PHE A 87 -5.52 2.04 -0.62
C PHE A 87 -4.61 3.19 -0.22
N LEU A 88 -5.18 4.38 -0.01
CA LEU A 88 -4.39 5.55 0.36
C LEU A 88 -3.96 5.55 1.82
N GLU A 89 -4.79 5.07 2.74
CA GLU A 89 -4.40 4.97 4.16
C GLU A 89 -3.18 4.06 4.35
N LEU A 90 -3.15 2.94 3.61
CA LEU A 90 -2.07 1.94 3.66
C LEU A 90 -0.94 2.22 2.65
N GLY A 91 -1.18 3.08 1.66
CA GLY A 91 -0.22 3.38 0.59
C GLY A 91 0.05 2.18 -0.32
N VAL A 92 -1.02 1.51 -0.74
CA VAL A 92 -1.05 0.30 -1.59
C VAL A 92 -2.14 0.46 -2.66
N ASN A 93 -2.21 -0.42 -3.65
CA ASN A 93 -3.17 -0.30 -4.76
C ASN A 93 -3.84 -1.62 -5.17
N GLN A 94 -3.67 -2.70 -4.40
CA GLN A 94 -4.22 -4.02 -4.69
C GLN A 94 -4.81 -4.66 -3.44
N GLN A 95 -5.83 -5.49 -3.62
CA GLN A 95 -6.46 -6.22 -2.53
C GLN A 95 -5.51 -7.26 -1.91
N THR A 96 -4.67 -7.93 -2.70
CA THR A 96 -3.60 -8.81 -2.20
C THR A 96 -2.67 -8.08 -1.24
N GLN A 97 -2.34 -6.80 -1.51
CA GLN A 97 -1.48 -6.01 -0.62
C GLN A 97 -2.19 -5.68 0.70
N ILE A 98 -3.49 -5.38 0.65
CA ILE A 98 -4.31 -5.22 1.87
C ILE A 98 -4.29 -6.51 2.68
N ALA A 99 -4.49 -7.67 2.05
CA ALA A 99 -4.47 -8.96 2.73
C ALA A 99 -3.11 -9.28 3.37
N LEU A 100 -2.00 -8.97 2.70
CA LEU A 100 -0.65 -9.10 3.26
C LEU A 100 -0.43 -8.23 4.50
N ILE A 101 -0.96 -7.00 4.51
CA ILE A 101 -0.94 -6.13 5.69
C ILE A 101 -1.85 -6.71 6.79
N GLY A 102 -3.04 -7.20 6.43
CA GLY A 102 -4.01 -7.78 7.36
C GLY A 102 -3.47 -8.98 8.15
N ILE A 103 -2.64 -9.82 7.52
CA ILE A 103 -1.95 -10.93 8.20
C ILE A 103 -0.75 -10.48 9.07
N GLY A 104 -0.41 -9.19 9.05
CA GLY A 104 0.61 -8.60 9.93
C GLY A 104 1.99 -8.37 9.30
N LEU A 105 2.10 -8.33 7.97
CA LEU A 105 3.31 -7.82 7.32
C LEU A 105 3.35 -6.30 7.38
N SER A 106 4.56 -5.74 7.51
CA SER A 106 4.76 -4.30 7.35
C SER A 106 4.47 -3.88 5.90
N ARG A 107 4.13 -2.60 5.67
CA ARG A 107 3.94 -2.06 4.32
C ARG A 107 5.14 -2.35 3.40
N THR A 108 6.37 -2.21 3.92
CA THR A 108 7.59 -2.49 3.18
C THR A 108 7.67 -3.95 2.74
N SER A 109 7.39 -4.89 3.65
CA SER A 109 7.34 -6.32 3.33
C SER A 109 6.22 -6.65 2.36
N THR A 110 5.03 -6.05 2.54
CA THR A 110 3.90 -6.20 1.63
C THR A 110 4.25 -5.82 0.20
N ILE A 111 4.86 -4.65 -0.02
CA ILE A 111 5.24 -4.22 -1.37
C ILE A 111 6.23 -5.22 -1.98
N ALA A 112 7.30 -5.55 -1.25
CA ALA A 112 8.34 -6.45 -1.76
C ALA A 112 7.82 -7.88 -2.03
N VAL A 113 6.95 -8.41 -1.18
CA VAL A 113 6.35 -9.74 -1.37
C VAL A 113 5.32 -9.72 -2.49
N SER A 114 4.53 -8.65 -2.61
CA SER A 114 3.51 -8.54 -3.67
C SER A 114 4.11 -8.57 -5.08
N GLU A 115 5.38 -8.15 -5.26
CA GLU A 115 6.08 -8.27 -6.55
C GLU A 115 6.31 -9.73 -6.98
N LEU A 116 6.26 -10.69 -6.05
CA LEU A 116 6.36 -12.13 -6.33
C LEU A 116 4.99 -12.78 -6.58
N ILE A 117 3.88 -12.09 -6.26
CA ILE A 117 2.53 -12.62 -6.36
C ILE A 117 1.86 -12.03 -7.60
N THR A 118 1.45 -12.89 -8.54
CA THR A 118 0.77 -12.42 -9.77
C THR A 118 -0.69 -12.02 -9.54
N ALA A 119 -1.36 -12.59 -8.54
CA ALA A 119 -2.75 -12.31 -8.23
C ALA A 119 -2.88 -11.04 -7.38
N ASP A 120 -3.77 -10.13 -7.76
CA ASP A 120 -4.02 -8.84 -7.12
C ASP A 120 -5.27 -8.81 -6.21
N SER A 121 -6.04 -9.90 -6.20
CA SER A 121 -7.33 -10.04 -5.50
C SER A 121 -7.35 -11.12 -4.41
N LEU A 122 -6.20 -11.52 -3.85
CA LEU A 122 -6.14 -12.56 -2.82
C LEU A 122 -6.69 -12.08 -1.46
N THR A 123 -7.39 -12.97 -0.77
CA THR A 123 -7.82 -12.80 0.64
C THR A 123 -6.70 -13.15 1.62
N GLU A 124 -6.84 -12.79 2.90
CA GLU A 124 -5.88 -13.11 3.97
C GLU A 124 -5.54 -14.61 4.06
N SER A 125 -6.57 -15.47 4.00
CA SER A 125 -6.38 -16.92 3.99
C SER A 125 -5.62 -17.40 2.76
N GLN A 126 -5.89 -16.81 1.59
CA GLN A 126 -5.22 -17.17 0.34
C GLN A 126 -3.78 -16.71 0.30
N VAL A 127 -3.45 -15.52 0.81
CA VAL A 127 -2.04 -15.07 0.90
C VAL A 127 -1.24 -15.91 1.88
N LEU A 128 -1.82 -16.36 3.00
CA LEU A 128 -1.16 -17.30 3.91
C LEU A 128 -0.86 -18.62 3.22
N LEU A 129 -1.85 -19.21 2.54
CA LEU A 129 -1.66 -20.43 1.77
C LEU A 129 -0.61 -20.26 0.67
N TRP A 130 -0.61 -19.11 -0.01
CA TRP A 130 0.38 -18.79 -1.02
C TRP A 130 1.79 -18.74 -0.42
N LEU A 131 1.97 -18.07 0.73
CA LEU A 131 3.26 -18.00 1.42
C LEU A 131 3.75 -19.38 1.88
N GLU A 132 2.86 -20.24 2.36
CA GLU A 132 3.20 -21.62 2.76
C GLU A 132 3.53 -22.53 1.57
N ALA A 133 2.81 -22.38 0.45
CA ALA A 133 3.05 -23.17 -0.75
C ALA A 133 4.32 -22.75 -1.51
N ASN A 134 4.76 -21.50 -1.35
CA ASN A 134 5.86 -20.91 -2.11
C ASN A 134 7.09 -20.60 -1.24
N VAL A 135 7.34 -21.37 -0.17
CA VAL A 135 8.48 -21.17 0.75
C VAL A 135 9.81 -21.06 0.00
N GLU A 136 10.09 -22.01 -0.89
CA GLU A 136 11.31 -22.02 -1.70
C GLU A 136 11.44 -20.76 -2.57
N LEU A 137 10.34 -20.26 -3.12
CA LEU A 137 10.35 -19.08 -3.99
C LEU A 137 10.80 -17.83 -3.23
N TRP A 138 10.13 -17.48 -2.13
CA TRP A 138 10.42 -16.23 -1.42
C TRP A 138 11.65 -16.33 -0.51
N SER A 139 12.01 -17.54 -0.05
CA SER A 139 13.23 -17.75 0.75
C SER A 139 14.50 -17.58 -0.09
N HIS A 140 14.47 -17.97 -1.36
CA HIS A 140 15.59 -17.82 -2.30
C HIS A 140 15.53 -16.53 -3.11
N ALA A 141 14.38 -15.85 -3.18
CA ALA A 141 14.26 -14.53 -3.79
C ALA A 141 15.22 -13.51 -3.15
N SER A 142 15.59 -12.50 -3.93
CA SER A 142 16.42 -11.36 -3.51
C SER A 142 15.65 -10.36 -2.63
N LEU A 143 14.92 -10.87 -1.64
CA LEU A 143 14.23 -10.08 -0.63
C LEU A 143 15.18 -9.73 0.53
N PRO A 144 15.05 -8.53 1.14
CA PRO A 144 15.80 -8.18 2.35
C PRO A 144 15.57 -9.20 3.47
N ALA A 145 16.62 -9.49 4.26
CA ALA A 145 16.53 -10.44 5.36
C ALA A 145 15.42 -10.10 6.37
N LEU A 146 15.16 -8.81 6.60
CA LEU A 146 14.06 -8.36 7.46
C LEU A 146 12.69 -8.80 6.93
N VAL A 147 12.47 -8.72 5.62
CA VAL A 147 11.21 -9.14 4.97
C VAL A 147 11.00 -10.64 5.16
N LYS A 148 12.05 -11.44 4.92
CA LYS A 148 11.99 -12.91 5.12
C LYS A 148 11.64 -13.27 6.56
N ARG A 149 12.25 -12.61 7.54
CA ARG A 149 11.96 -12.80 8.97
C ARG A 149 10.52 -12.40 9.33
N GLU A 150 9.96 -11.37 8.71
CA GLU A 150 8.55 -11.01 8.92
C GLU A 150 7.59 -12.08 8.39
N ILE A 151 7.87 -12.66 7.21
CA ILE A 151 7.09 -13.76 6.65
C ILE A 151 7.11 -14.96 7.60
N GLU A 152 8.30 -15.40 8.03
CA GLU A 152 8.46 -16.51 8.96
C GLU A 152 7.70 -16.28 10.27
N ARG A 153 7.80 -15.07 10.84
CA ARG A 153 7.08 -14.67 12.06
C ARG A 153 5.57 -14.78 11.87
N VAL A 154 5.03 -14.24 10.77
CA VAL A 154 3.59 -14.25 10.48
C VAL A 154 3.08 -15.68 10.31
N LEU A 155 3.81 -16.53 9.57
CA LEU A 155 3.47 -17.94 9.38
C LEU A 155 3.46 -18.70 10.71
N ALA A 156 4.47 -18.50 11.55
CA ALA A 156 4.54 -19.15 12.87
C ALA A 156 3.36 -18.74 13.77
N GLN A 157 3.03 -17.45 13.84
CA GLN A 157 1.91 -16.95 14.66
C GLN A 157 0.56 -17.52 14.23
N HIS A 158 0.32 -17.67 12.93
CA HIS A 158 -0.95 -18.20 12.41
C HIS A 158 -1.08 -19.72 12.58
N LYS A 159 0.03 -20.47 12.51
CA LYS A 159 0.04 -21.90 12.85
C LYS A 159 -0.35 -22.14 14.31
N THR A 160 0.21 -21.36 15.24
CA THR A 160 -0.15 -21.45 16.65
C THR A 160 -1.63 -21.14 16.88
N ARG A 161 -2.18 -20.10 16.24
CA ARG A 161 -3.61 -19.76 16.36
C ARG A 161 -4.56 -20.83 15.82
N LYS A 162 -4.19 -21.53 14.74
CA LYS A 162 -4.97 -22.65 14.20
C LYS A 162 -4.95 -23.87 15.12
N GLY A 163 -3.84 -24.16 15.79
CA GLY A 163 -3.73 -25.29 16.73
C GLY A 163 -4.46 -25.10 18.06
N LEU A 164 -4.90 -23.88 18.37
CA LEU A 164 -5.71 -23.54 19.56
C LEU A 164 -7.23 -23.56 19.30
N ARG A 165 -7.68 -23.87 18.08
CA ARG A 165 -9.09 -23.94 17.69
C ARG A 165 -9.52 -25.37 17.37
#